data_AF-A0A7S3CDH2-F1
#
_entry.id   AF-A0A7S3CDH2-F1
#
_cell.length_a   1.000
_cell.length_b   1.000
_cell.length_c   1.000
_cell.angle_alpha   90.00
_cell.angle_beta   90.00
_cell.angle_gamma   90.00
#
_symmetry.space_group_name_H-M   'P 1'
#
loop_
_entity.id
_entity.type
_entity.pdbx_description
1 polymer ?
#
loop_
_entity_poly.entity_id
_entity_poly.type
_entity_poly.pdbx_seq_one_letter_code
_entity_poly.pdbx_strand_id
1 'polypeptide(L)'
;GDGTQTQTRAKDYIRSMRLLQNTSKSTGDLILVYKRIAKLAGHTSRVAELLEEIENMKESKNRETNFYGRKGLPEVCLEPGRSAELRILTPKEEREGMRLELEGVTICAPDGTTLVKDLHMELGHKKDSVLITGPNGSGKSSLIRCLAGLWPHAKGKITRPSHNKIFFLSQRPYLVSGSLRDQLLYPHPSQKLIAGSSRRDKDLAKMASKNSPFLRDRDLKDALAKVELGYLLERYNLDSKVNWEETLSGGEKQRVAMARLLCHKPKYAVLDECTSAVSADGEEKLYQILVDSGISFLSIAHRPGVRKYHARRLDFDGSLKGSGWSMVE
;
A
#
# COMPACT_ATOMS: atom_id res chain seq x y z
N GLY A 1 -70.98 49.97 24.16
CA GLY A 1 -69.97 49.10 24.79
C GLY A 1 -69.68 47.80 24.04
N ASP A 2 -70.40 47.46 22.97
CA ASP A 2 -70.40 46.10 22.42
C ASP A 2 -69.39 45.87 21.27
N GLY A 3 -69.21 46.83 20.35
CA GLY A 3 -68.36 46.67 19.15
C GLY A 3 -66.84 46.58 19.42
N THR A 4 -66.33 47.21 20.48
CA THR A 4 -64.92 47.08 20.91
C THR A 4 -64.63 45.73 21.56
N GLN A 5 -65.61 45.10 22.20
CA GLN A 5 -65.47 43.73 22.72
C GLN A 5 -65.45 42.70 21.57
N THR A 6 -66.24 42.88 20.52
CA THR A 6 -66.27 41.97 19.36
C THR A 6 -64.96 41.98 18.57
N GLN A 7 -64.36 43.15 18.33
CA GLN A 7 -63.05 43.25 17.66
C GLN A 7 -61.90 42.67 18.49
N THR A 8 -61.95 42.81 19.81
CA THR A 8 -60.96 42.22 20.73
C THR A 8 -61.06 40.69 20.74
N ARG A 9 -62.28 40.14 20.80
CA ARG A 9 -62.54 38.70 20.70
C ARG A 9 -62.06 38.09 19.38
N ALA A 10 -62.21 38.79 18.25
CA ALA A 10 -61.72 38.33 16.95
C ALA A 10 -60.18 38.29 16.88
N LYS A 11 -59.49 39.29 17.45
CA LYS A 11 -58.02 39.31 17.55
C LYS A 11 -57.50 38.20 18.46
N ASP A 12 -58.16 37.96 19.59
CA ASP A 12 -57.80 36.88 20.52
C ASP A 12 -58.03 35.49 19.91
N TYR A 13 -59.08 35.33 19.10
CA TYR A 13 -59.35 34.11 18.34
C TYR A 13 -58.24 33.83 17.31
N ILE A 14 -57.87 34.82 16.49
CA ILE A 14 -56.79 34.68 15.50
C ILE A 14 -55.45 34.39 16.19
N ARG A 15 -55.17 35.03 17.34
CA ARG A 15 -53.96 34.78 18.14
C ARG A 15 -53.94 33.34 18.67
N SER A 16 -55.05 32.87 19.20
CA SER A 16 -55.20 31.50 19.71
C SER A 16 -55.07 30.47 18.58
N MET A 17 -55.64 30.74 17.40
CA MET A 17 -55.52 29.89 16.22
C MET A 17 -54.07 29.79 15.73
N ARG A 18 -53.34 30.91 15.66
CA ARG A 18 -51.90 30.90 15.29
C ARG A 18 -51.05 30.18 16.33
N LEU A 19 -51.33 30.36 17.62
CA LEU A 19 -50.66 29.61 18.68
C LEU A 19 -50.90 28.11 18.51
N LEU A 20 -52.12 27.67 18.25
CA LEU A 20 -52.43 26.26 18.01
C LEU A 20 -51.71 25.69 16.78
N GLN A 21 -51.68 26.44 15.67
CA GLN A 21 -50.95 26.02 14.45
C GLN A 21 -49.43 25.91 14.71
N ASN A 22 -48.84 26.89 15.40
CA ASN A 22 -47.41 26.86 15.72
C ASN A 22 -47.06 25.75 16.72
N THR A 23 -47.93 25.48 17.69
CA THR A 23 -47.79 24.36 18.63
C THR A 23 -47.87 23.03 17.87
N SER A 24 -48.85 22.86 16.98
CA SER A 24 -48.98 21.64 16.17
C SER A 24 -47.75 21.39 15.31
N LYS A 25 -47.21 22.43 14.64
CA LYS A 25 -45.98 22.33 13.86
C LYS A 25 -44.77 21.95 14.74
N SER A 26 -44.58 22.63 15.86
CA SER A 26 -43.50 22.35 16.82
C SER A 26 -43.58 20.92 17.37
N THR A 27 -44.78 20.42 17.66
CA THR A 27 -45.01 19.04 18.08
C THR A 27 -44.66 18.05 16.96
N GLY A 28 -45.02 18.35 15.71
CA GLY A 28 -44.59 17.56 14.55
C GLY A 28 -43.07 17.51 14.38
N ASP A 29 -42.40 18.64 14.55
CA ASP A 29 -40.94 18.72 14.51
C ASP A 29 -40.29 17.91 15.64
N LEU A 30 -40.83 17.96 16.87
CA LEU A 30 -40.37 17.12 17.99
C LEU A 30 -40.51 15.62 17.71
N ILE A 31 -41.61 15.20 17.07
CA ILE A 31 -41.79 13.80 16.66
C ILE A 31 -40.75 13.40 15.61
N LEU A 32 -40.41 14.30 14.68
CA LEU A 32 -39.37 14.05 13.69
C LEU A 32 -37.95 14.06 14.27
N VAL A 33 -37.71 14.80 15.36
CA VAL A 33 -36.43 14.79 16.09
C VAL A 33 -36.09 13.38 16.59
N TYR A 34 -37.07 12.60 17.05
CA TYR A 34 -36.84 11.21 17.45
C TYR A 34 -36.19 10.38 16.32
N LYS A 35 -36.69 10.50 15.08
CA LYS A 35 -36.08 9.81 13.92
C LYS A 35 -34.64 10.25 13.67
N ARG A 36 -34.33 11.53 13.87
CA ARG A 36 -32.96 12.07 13.73
C ARG A 36 -32.03 11.56 14.83
N ILE A 37 -32.51 11.51 16.08
CA ILE A 37 -31.75 10.97 17.22
C ILE A 37 -31.48 9.48 17.01
N ALA A 38 -32.47 8.69 16.59
CA ALA A 38 -32.28 7.27 16.29
C ALA A 38 -31.24 7.05 15.17
N LYS A 39 -31.31 7.86 14.10
CA LYS A 39 -30.31 7.81 13.02
C LYS A 39 -28.91 8.19 13.52
N LEU A 40 -28.82 9.24 14.34
CA LEU A 40 -27.55 9.67 14.95
C LEU A 40 -26.97 8.55 15.83
N ALA A 41 -27.77 7.94 16.70
CA ALA A 41 -27.36 6.82 17.54
C ALA A 41 -26.81 5.64 16.71
N GLY A 42 -27.46 5.31 15.60
CA GLY A 42 -26.96 4.28 14.68
C GLY A 42 -25.67 4.67 13.93
N HIS A 43 -25.42 5.95 13.68
CA HIS A 43 -24.13 6.41 13.15
C HIS A 43 -23.04 6.37 14.22
N THR A 44 -23.34 6.82 15.44
CA THR A 44 -22.37 6.82 16.55
C THR A 44 -21.99 5.41 16.96
N SER A 45 -22.92 4.44 16.96
CA SER A 45 -22.58 3.02 17.22
C SER A 45 -21.54 2.51 16.24
N ARG A 46 -21.78 2.70 14.93
CA ARG A 46 -20.86 2.25 13.88
C ARG A 46 -19.48 2.92 13.95
N VAL A 47 -19.44 4.21 14.29
CA VAL A 47 -18.17 4.92 14.47
C VAL A 47 -17.45 4.43 15.73
N ALA A 48 -18.16 4.20 16.83
CA ALA A 48 -17.58 3.65 18.05
C ALA A 48 -17.01 2.24 17.83
N GLU A 49 -17.78 1.35 17.19
CA GLU A 49 -17.33 0.00 16.80
C GLU A 49 -16.05 0.05 15.96
N LEU A 50 -16.00 0.95 14.96
CA LEU A 50 -14.80 1.11 14.12
C LEU A 50 -13.59 1.60 14.93
N LEU A 51 -13.78 2.57 15.83
CA LEU A 51 -12.70 3.12 16.64
C LEU A 51 -12.16 2.09 17.64
N GLU A 52 -13.04 1.34 18.29
CA GLU A 52 -12.69 0.25 19.20
C GLU A 52 -11.87 -0.82 18.45
N GLU A 53 -12.27 -1.17 17.23
CA GLU A 53 -11.55 -2.17 16.44
C GLU A 53 -10.17 -1.67 15.95
N ILE A 54 -10.04 -0.38 15.64
CA ILE A 54 -8.76 0.25 15.33
C ILE A 54 -7.83 0.23 16.54
N GLU A 55 -8.36 0.43 17.75
CA GLU A 55 -7.58 0.33 18.98
C GLU A 55 -7.15 -1.12 19.25
N ASN A 56 -8.06 -2.08 19.11
CA ASN A 56 -7.75 -3.51 19.24
C ASN A 56 -6.66 -3.97 18.26
N MET A 57 -6.66 -3.46 17.02
CA MET A 57 -5.63 -3.80 16.01
C MET A 57 -4.23 -3.27 16.33
N LYS A 58 -4.11 -2.23 17.18
CA LYS A 58 -2.80 -1.70 17.61
C LYS A 58 -2.14 -2.63 18.64
N GLU A 59 -2.91 -3.40 19.39
CA GLU A 59 -2.38 -4.39 20.32
C GLU A 59 -1.99 -5.66 19.54
N SER A 60 -0.68 -5.96 19.48
CA SER A 60 -0.14 -7.05 18.65
C SER A 60 -0.73 -8.43 18.97
N LYS A 61 -1.27 -8.61 20.19
CA LYS A 61 -1.85 -9.87 20.68
C LYS A 61 -3.26 -10.15 20.11
N ASN A 62 -4.01 -9.13 19.69
CA ASN A 62 -5.41 -9.30 19.24
C ASN A 62 -5.56 -9.38 17.71
N ARG A 63 -4.46 -9.25 16.94
CA ARG A 63 -4.48 -9.41 15.49
C ARG A 63 -4.96 -10.79 15.04
N GLU A 64 -4.72 -11.83 15.84
CA GLU A 64 -5.09 -13.21 15.47
C GLU A 64 -6.53 -13.59 15.79
N THR A 65 -7.17 -12.94 16.75
CA THR A 65 -8.57 -13.23 17.10
C THR A 65 -9.53 -12.52 16.15
N ASN A 66 -9.17 -11.33 15.67
CA ASN A 66 -10.10 -10.46 14.96
C ASN A 66 -10.27 -10.85 13.47
N PHE A 67 -9.27 -11.49 12.85
CA PHE A 67 -9.36 -11.88 11.43
C PHE A 67 -10.10 -13.21 11.17
N TYR A 68 -10.25 -14.09 12.18
CA TYR A 68 -10.69 -15.47 11.96
C TYR A 68 -12.07 -15.79 12.54
N GLY A 69 -12.70 -14.84 13.23
CA GLY A 69 -13.91 -15.09 14.00
C GLY A 69 -13.76 -16.34 14.88
N ARG A 70 -14.84 -17.09 15.08
CA ARG A 70 -14.81 -18.31 15.92
C ARG A 70 -14.09 -19.51 15.30
N LYS A 71 -13.70 -19.48 14.00
CA LYS A 71 -13.10 -20.63 13.31
C LYS A 71 -11.59 -20.77 13.56
N GLY A 72 -10.90 -19.69 13.94
CA GLY A 72 -9.47 -19.70 14.22
C GLY A 72 -8.59 -19.96 12.99
N LEU A 73 -7.27 -19.95 13.22
CA LEU A 73 -6.25 -20.25 12.21
C LEU A 73 -6.28 -21.74 11.78
N PRO A 74 -5.89 -22.06 10.54
CA PRO A 74 -5.72 -23.46 10.11
C PRO A 74 -4.65 -24.16 10.94
N GLU A 75 -4.86 -25.43 11.30
CA GLU A 75 -3.90 -26.24 12.10
C GLU A 75 -2.48 -26.21 11.55
N VAL A 76 -2.32 -26.19 10.22
CA VAL A 76 -1.01 -26.13 9.55
C VAL A 76 -0.25 -24.86 9.91
N CYS A 77 -0.96 -23.76 10.17
CA CYS A 77 -0.40 -22.48 10.57
C CYS A 77 -0.26 -22.35 12.11
N LEU A 78 -0.77 -23.30 12.92
CA LEU A 78 -0.66 -23.29 14.39
C LEU A 78 0.61 -23.99 14.87
N GLU A 79 1.35 -23.38 15.80
CA GLU A 79 2.34 -24.11 16.61
C GLU A 79 1.65 -24.94 17.71
N PRO A 80 2.28 -26.02 18.23
CA PRO A 80 1.75 -26.74 19.38
C PRO A 80 1.68 -25.79 20.59
N GLY A 81 0.49 -25.26 20.90
CA GLY A 81 0.30 -24.32 22.01
C GLY A 81 -0.35 -22.96 21.70
N ARG A 82 -0.88 -22.74 20.48
CA ARG A 82 -1.63 -21.56 19.99
C ARG A 82 -0.76 -20.40 19.48
N SER A 83 -1.26 -19.79 18.40
CA SER A 83 -0.76 -18.62 17.64
C SER A 83 0.07 -18.97 16.40
N ALA A 84 -0.28 -18.37 15.26
CA ALA A 84 0.47 -18.44 14.01
C ALA A 84 1.41 -17.24 13.97
N GLU A 85 2.53 -17.34 14.65
CA GLU A 85 3.41 -16.19 14.81
C GLU A 85 4.39 -16.08 13.64
N LEU A 86 4.06 -15.25 12.65
CA LEU A 86 5.05 -14.79 11.67
C LEU A 86 5.97 -13.77 12.33
N ARG A 87 7.23 -14.16 12.59
CA ARG A 87 8.23 -13.26 13.16
C ARG A 87 8.93 -12.48 12.06
N ILE A 88 8.56 -11.21 11.91
CA ILE A 88 9.27 -10.28 11.02
C ILE A 88 10.38 -9.59 11.81
N LEU A 89 11.61 -10.00 11.58
CA LEU A 89 12.78 -9.41 12.20
C LEU A 89 13.35 -8.30 11.32
N THR A 90 13.40 -7.10 11.89
CA THR A 90 14.13 -5.96 11.32
C THR A 90 15.30 -5.65 12.25
N PRO A 91 16.52 -6.14 11.96
CA PRO A 91 17.70 -5.87 12.77
C PRO A 91 17.91 -4.36 13.04
N LYS A 92 18.22 -4.01 14.29
CA LYS A 92 18.46 -2.61 14.73
C LYS A 92 19.78 -2.05 14.21
N GLU A 93 20.79 -2.89 14.00
CA GLU A 93 22.10 -2.50 13.49
C GLU A 93 22.33 -3.07 12.09
N GLU A 94 22.62 -2.18 11.14
CA GLU A 94 22.96 -2.55 9.77
C GLU A 94 24.37 -3.15 9.73
N ARG A 95 24.46 -4.48 9.71
CA ARG A 95 25.72 -5.17 9.40
C ARG A 95 25.92 -5.22 7.89
N GLU A 96 27.17 -5.10 7.45
CA GLU A 96 27.57 -5.44 6.09
C GLU A 96 27.09 -6.87 5.79
N GLY A 97 26.31 -7.06 4.71
CA GLY A 97 25.70 -8.36 4.39
C GLY A 97 24.26 -8.58 4.87
N MET A 98 23.51 -7.55 5.31
CA MET A 98 22.06 -7.69 5.59
C MET A 98 21.28 -8.19 4.36
N ARG A 99 20.53 -9.30 4.52
CA ARG A 99 19.82 -10.05 3.48
C ARG A 99 18.31 -10.08 3.75
N LEU A 100 17.53 -10.37 2.72
CA LEU A 100 16.14 -10.79 2.85
C LEU A 100 16.14 -12.32 2.93
N GLU A 101 15.61 -12.87 4.01
CA GLU A 101 15.67 -14.30 4.31
C GLU A 101 14.32 -14.79 4.83
N LEU A 102 13.89 -15.95 4.35
CA LEU A 102 12.72 -16.68 4.76
C LEU A 102 13.20 -18.01 5.34
N GLU A 103 12.83 -18.29 6.58
CA GLU A 103 13.15 -19.53 7.28
C GLU A 103 11.83 -20.23 7.66
N GLY A 104 11.55 -21.37 7.00
CA GLY A 104 10.39 -22.21 7.27
C GLY A 104 9.04 -21.53 7.10
N VAL A 105 8.94 -20.60 6.15
CA VAL A 105 7.74 -19.78 5.99
C VAL A 105 6.61 -20.59 5.38
N THR A 106 5.49 -20.67 6.10
CA THR A 106 4.26 -21.31 5.65
C THR A 106 3.16 -20.27 5.57
N ILE A 107 2.45 -20.21 4.44
CA ILE A 107 1.41 -19.21 4.16
C ILE A 107 0.09 -19.94 3.89
N CYS A 108 -0.94 -19.53 4.61
CA CYS A 108 -2.31 -19.98 4.45
C CYS A 108 -3.14 -18.89 3.75
N ALA A 109 -4.18 -19.27 3.01
CA ALA A 109 -5.24 -18.38 2.56
C ALA A 109 -6.25 -18.14 3.71
N PRO A 110 -7.12 -17.11 3.62
CA PRO A 110 -8.08 -16.79 4.69
C PRO A 110 -9.13 -17.91 4.91
N ASP A 111 -9.40 -18.72 3.89
CA ASP A 111 -10.26 -19.91 3.95
C ASP A 111 -9.58 -21.11 4.62
N GLY A 112 -8.28 -21.00 4.87
CA GLY A 112 -7.42 -21.98 5.50
C GLY A 112 -6.64 -22.89 4.56
N THR A 113 -6.79 -22.70 3.26
CA THR A 113 -6.02 -23.45 2.25
C THR A 113 -4.53 -23.11 2.39
N THR A 114 -3.66 -24.12 2.48
CA THR A 114 -2.21 -23.89 2.49
C THR A 114 -1.75 -23.48 1.09
N LEU A 115 -1.10 -22.32 0.96
CA LEU A 115 -0.59 -21.78 -0.30
C LEU A 115 0.92 -22.04 -0.46
N VAL A 116 1.66 -21.87 0.63
CA VAL A 116 3.12 -22.05 0.69
C VAL A 116 3.42 -22.88 1.92
N LYS A 117 4.27 -23.90 1.80
CA LYS A 117 4.65 -24.75 2.93
C LYS A 117 6.16 -24.75 3.08
N ASP A 118 6.64 -24.47 4.29
CA ASP A 118 8.06 -24.59 4.69
C ASP A 118 9.05 -24.00 3.66
N LEU A 119 8.79 -22.77 3.22
CA LEU A 119 9.63 -22.10 2.23
C LEU A 119 10.87 -21.52 2.89
N HIS A 120 12.04 -21.91 2.36
CA HIS A 120 13.33 -21.33 2.68
C HIS A 120 13.88 -20.59 1.47
N MET A 121 14.26 -19.33 1.65
CA MET A 121 14.78 -18.50 0.56
C MET A 121 15.66 -17.40 1.13
N GLU A 122 16.71 -17.06 0.37
CA GLU A 122 17.56 -15.93 0.67
C GLU A 122 17.73 -15.06 -0.58
N LEU A 123 17.75 -13.75 -0.38
CA LEU A 123 18.09 -12.71 -1.36
C LEU A 123 19.05 -11.74 -0.67
N GLY A 124 20.33 -11.78 -1.04
CA GLY A 124 21.32 -11.03 -0.27
C GLY A 124 22.70 -10.81 -0.89
N HIS A 125 22.99 -11.46 -2.03
CA HIS A 125 24.18 -11.13 -2.79
C HIS A 125 23.99 -9.78 -3.52
N LYS A 126 25.08 -9.02 -3.73
CA LYS A 126 25.02 -7.79 -4.54
C LYS A 126 24.54 -8.18 -5.95
N LYS A 127 23.50 -7.50 -6.44
CA LYS A 127 22.88 -7.75 -7.76
C LYS A 127 22.19 -9.12 -7.89
N ASP A 128 21.78 -9.71 -6.78
CA ASP A 128 20.97 -10.92 -6.77
C ASP A 128 19.55 -10.63 -7.25
N SER A 129 18.99 -11.53 -8.05
CA SER A 129 17.67 -11.36 -8.67
C SER A 129 16.95 -12.69 -8.78
N VAL A 130 15.72 -12.76 -8.27
CA VAL A 130 14.92 -13.98 -8.21
C VAL A 130 13.59 -13.76 -8.91
N LEU A 131 13.29 -14.58 -9.91
CA LEU A 131 11.99 -14.60 -10.59
C LEU A 131 11.07 -15.61 -9.90
N ILE A 132 9.89 -15.18 -9.47
CA ILE A 132 8.84 -16.06 -8.96
C ILE A 132 7.90 -16.44 -10.10
N THR A 133 7.76 -17.74 -10.36
CA THR A 133 6.90 -18.31 -11.40
C THR A 133 5.96 -19.37 -10.83
N GLY A 134 4.81 -19.54 -11.48
CA GLY A 134 3.82 -20.55 -11.11
C GLY A 134 2.41 -20.19 -11.58
N PRO A 135 1.47 -21.14 -11.55
CA PRO A 135 0.09 -20.94 -11.99
C PRO A 135 -0.64 -19.84 -11.20
N ASN A 136 -1.71 -19.28 -11.77
CA ASN A 136 -2.54 -18.32 -11.06
C ASN A 136 -3.17 -18.97 -9.80
N GLY A 137 -3.25 -18.20 -8.71
CA GLY A 137 -3.76 -18.71 -7.43
C GLY A 137 -2.73 -19.48 -6.58
N SER A 138 -1.49 -19.66 -7.04
CA SER A 138 -0.45 -20.37 -6.28
C SER A 138 0.08 -19.63 -5.03
N GLY A 139 -0.42 -18.45 -4.71
CA GLY A 139 0.03 -17.68 -3.55
C GLY A 139 1.25 -16.79 -3.76
N LYS A 140 1.70 -16.54 -5.01
CA LYS A 140 2.82 -15.62 -5.31
C LYS A 140 2.62 -14.21 -4.71
N SER A 141 1.47 -13.59 -4.95
CA SER A 141 1.17 -12.28 -4.36
C SER A 141 0.94 -12.36 -2.84
N SER A 142 0.48 -13.50 -2.31
CA SER A 142 0.40 -13.74 -0.86
C SER A 142 1.79 -13.80 -0.22
N LEU A 143 2.78 -14.39 -0.90
CA LEU A 143 4.19 -14.37 -0.50
C LEU A 143 4.73 -12.95 -0.44
N ILE A 144 4.47 -12.12 -1.46
CA ILE A 144 4.87 -10.70 -1.43
C ILE A 144 4.19 -9.94 -0.29
N ARG A 145 2.89 -10.15 -0.06
CA ARG A 145 2.18 -9.53 1.07
C ARG A 145 2.75 -9.99 2.41
N CYS A 146 3.17 -11.24 2.54
CA CYS A 146 3.85 -11.77 3.72
C CYS A 146 5.20 -11.07 3.94
N LEU A 147 6.02 -10.91 2.89
CA LEU A 147 7.28 -10.15 2.94
C LEU A 147 7.08 -8.69 3.35
N ALA A 148 5.98 -8.06 2.89
CA ALA A 148 5.61 -6.70 3.27
C ALA A 148 5.05 -6.58 4.71
N GLY A 149 4.75 -7.71 5.36
CA GLY A 149 4.08 -7.75 6.67
C GLY A 149 2.60 -7.38 6.63
N LEU A 150 1.96 -7.55 5.46
CA LEU A 150 0.55 -7.26 5.21
C LEU A 150 -0.34 -8.51 5.26
N TRP A 151 0.25 -9.71 5.29
CA TRP A 151 -0.47 -10.97 5.32
C TRP A 151 -0.43 -11.60 6.71
N PRO A 152 -1.56 -11.74 7.42
CA PRO A 152 -1.58 -12.27 8.78
C PRO A 152 -1.58 -13.80 8.84
N HIS A 153 -1.95 -14.48 7.74
CA HIS A 153 -2.13 -15.93 7.71
C HIS A 153 -0.81 -16.66 7.38
N ALA A 154 0.23 -16.48 8.19
CA ALA A 154 1.53 -17.11 7.96
C ALA A 154 2.25 -17.46 9.27
N LYS A 155 3.16 -18.44 9.20
CA LYS A 155 4.10 -18.79 10.28
C LYS A 155 5.53 -18.88 9.74
N GLY A 156 6.50 -18.91 10.65
CA GLY A 156 7.93 -18.96 10.33
C GLY A 156 8.59 -17.61 10.58
N LYS A 157 9.80 -17.45 10.02
CA LYS A 157 10.63 -16.26 10.29
C LYS A 157 11.02 -15.57 8.98
N ILE A 158 10.80 -14.26 8.94
CA ILE A 158 11.22 -13.39 7.84
C ILE A 158 12.19 -12.37 8.39
N THR A 159 13.43 -12.43 7.93
CA THR A 159 14.44 -11.39 8.20
C THR A 159 14.49 -10.47 6.99
N ARG A 160 14.26 -9.17 7.18
CA ARG A 160 14.35 -8.21 6.07
C ARG A 160 14.98 -6.87 6.47
N PRO A 161 15.52 -6.13 5.48
CA PRO A 161 15.98 -4.76 5.69
C PRO A 161 14.90 -3.82 6.22
N SER A 162 15.37 -2.72 6.81
CA SER A 162 14.49 -1.62 7.23
C SER A 162 13.70 -1.06 6.04
N HIS A 163 12.54 -0.45 6.32
CA HIS A 163 11.61 0.06 5.30
C HIS A 163 12.23 1.07 4.33
N ASN A 164 13.34 1.73 4.70
CA ASN A 164 14.03 2.68 3.83
C ASN A 164 14.98 2.00 2.81
N LYS A 165 15.26 0.70 2.97
CA LYS A 165 16.21 -0.07 2.15
C LYS A 165 15.52 -1.08 1.24
N ILE A 166 14.24 -1.37 1.48
CA ILE A 166 13.41 -2.26 0.66
C ILE A 166 12.23 -1.46 0.09
N PHE A 167 11.94 -1.65 -1.19
CA PHE A 167 10.84 -0.97 -1.87
C PHE A 167 9.89 -1.99 -2.51
N PHE A 168 8.58 -1.78 -2.36
CA PHE A 168 7.57 -2.69 -2.87
C PHE A 168 6.80 -2.00 -4.01
N LEU A 169 6.69 -2.66 -5.17
CA LEU A 169 5.82 -2.25 -6.27
C LEU A 169 4.71 -3.27 -6.46
N SER A 170 3.46 -2.81 -6.39
CA SER A 170 2.26 -3.63 -6.62
C SER A 170 1.88 -3.67 -8.10
N GLN A 171 1.07 -4.67 -8.47
CA GLN A 171 0.53 -4.83 -9.84
C GLN A 171 -0.29 -3.60 -10.26
N ARG A 172 -1.07 -3.06 -9.33
CA ARG A 172 -1.80 -1.79 -9.45
C ARG A 172 -1.09 -0.75 -8.57
N PRO A 173 -0.28 0.14 -9.16
CA PRO A 173 0.43 1.17 -8.41
C PRO A 173 -0.53 2.14 -7.73
N TYR A 174 -0.21 2.53 -6.51
CA TYR A 174 -0.90 3.63 -5.84
C TYR A 174 -0.42 4.98 -6.39
N LEU A 175 -1.36 5.82 -6.82
CA LEU A 175 -1.12 7.21 -7.20
C LEU A 175 -1.61 8.13 -6.08
N VAL A 176 -0.80 9.11 -5.71
CA VAL A 176 -1.16 10.08 -4.67
C VAL A 176 -2.08 11.17 -5.23
N SER A 177 -2.90 11.76 -4.38
CA SER A 177 -3.55 13.02 -4.69
C SER A 177 -2.51 14.14 -4.60
N GLY A 178 -1.94 14.54 -5.73
CA GLY A 178 -0.84 15.51 -5.74
C GLY A 178 -0.25 15.78 -7.11
N SER A 179 0.92 16.40 -7.10
CA SER A 179 1.69 16.72 -8.28
C SER A 179 2.40 15.51 -8.90
N LEU A 180 2.94 15.64 -10.11
CA LEU A 180 3.80 14.61 -10.71
C LEU A 180 5.03 14.32 -9.83
N ARG A 181 5.57 15.37 -9.18
CA ARG A 181 6.62 15.27 -8.17
C ARG A 181 6.19 14.43 -6.98
N ASP A 182 4.99 14.64 -6.46
CA ASP A 182 4.45 13.84 -5.36
C ASP A 182 4.31 12.35 -5.77
N GLN A 183 3.98 12.06 -7.04
CA GLN A 183 3.96 10.69 -7.53
C GLN A 183 5.33 10.01 -7.45
N LEU A 184 6.40 10.74 -7.76
CA LEU A 184 7.77 10.20 -7.80
C LEU A 184 8.42 10.11 -6.41
N LEU A 185 8.03 10.97 -5.48
CA LEU A 185 8.60 11.02 -4.12
C LEU A 185 7.84 10.18 -3.10
N TYR A 186 6.64 9.72 -3.42
CA TYR A 186 5.92 8.80 -2.57
C TYR A 186 6.75 7.52 -2.32
N PRO A 187 6.89 7.04 -1.07
CA PRO A 187 6.13 7.40 0.14
C PRO A 187 6.77 8.48 1.02
N HIS A 188 7.87 9.09 0.61
CA HIS A 188 8.62 10.07 1.40
C HIS A 188 8.64 11.48 0.75
N PRO A 189 7.50 12.20 0.74
CA PRO A 189 7.42 13.54 0.15
C PRO A 189 8.35 14.56 0.86
N SER A 190 8.80 14.26 2.08
CA SER A 190 9.71 15.09 2.88
C SER A 190 11.20 14.85 2.62
N GLN A 191 11.58 13.99 1.65
CA GLN A 191 12.96 13.95 1.16
C GLN A 191 13.28 15.34 0.62
N LYS A 192 13.98 16.16 1.43
CA LYS A 192 14.20 17.60 1.17
C LYS A 192 14.75 17.79 -0.24
N LEU A 193 13.89 18.19 -1.15
CA LEU A 193 14.26 18.50 -2.51
C LEU A 193 15.07 19.79 -2.50
N ILE A 194 16.14 19.79 -3.27
CA ILE A 194 16.85 21.03 -3.58
C ILE A 194 16.24 21.57 -4.88
N ALA A 195 15.33 22.53 -4.73
CA ALA A 195 14.53 23.09 -5.81
C ALA A 195 15.28 24.07 -6.75
N GLY A 196 16.61 24.21 -6.61
CA GLY A 196 17.35 25.22 -7.36
C GLY A 196 18.83 24.91 -7.58
N SER A 197 19.39 25.59 -8.58
CA SER A 197 20.82 25.65 -8.90
C SER A 197 21.50 26.84 -8.21
N SER A 198 20.96 27.34 -7.10
CA SER A 198 21.51 28.48 -6.38
C SER A 198 22.82 28.11 -5.67
N ARG A 199 23.70 29.09 -5.41
CA ARG A 199 24.96 28.82 -4.65
C ARG A 199 24.68 28.17 -3.28
N ARG A 200 23.60 28.58 -2.62
CA ARG A 200 23.13 28.01 -1.32
C ARG A 200 22.69 26.55 -1.43
N ASP A 201 22.14 26.16 -2.56
CA ASP A 201 21.68 24.79 -2.84
C ASP A 201 22.86 23.81 -3.00
N LYS A 202 23.98 24.29 -3.58
CA LYS A 202 25.22 23.51 -3.68
C LYS A 202 25.86 23.26 -2.32
N ASP A 203 25.77 24.21 -1.39
CA ASP A 203 26.33 24.08 -0.06
C ASP A 203 25.46 23.17 0.84
N LEU A 204 24.13 23.25 0.70
CA LEU A 204 23.20 22.28 1.30
C LEU A 204 23.44 20.85 0.78
N ALA A 205 23.65 20.67 -0.53
CA ALA A 205 23.98 19.39 -1.13
C ALA A 205 25.31 18.80 -0.63
N LYS A 206 26.31 19.65 -0.31
CA LYS A 206 27.59 19.24 0.28
C LYS A 206 27.48 18.88 1.78
N MET A 207 26.55 19.51 2.50
CA MET A 207 26.28 19.23 3.92
C MET A 207 25.36 18.02 4.14
N ALA A 208 24.74 17.51 3.07
CA ALA A 208 23.96 16.27 3.12
C ALA A 208 24.88 15.10 3.49
N SER A 209 24.66 14.53 4.67
CA SER A 209 25.35 13.33 5.13
C SER A 209 25.42 12.25 4.05
N LYS A 210 26.56 11.55 3.96
CA LYS A 210 26.88 10.45 3.03
C LYS A 210 25.78 9.39 2.82
N ASN A 211 24.75 9.37 3.68
CA ASN A 211 23.74 8.32 3.73
C ASN A 211 22.36 8.66 3.11
N SER A 212 22.08 9.90 2.67
CA SER A 212 20.87 10.24 1.92
C SER A 212 21.08 11.45 0.99
N PRO A 213 21.37 11.25 -0.31
CA PRO A 213 21.49 12.36 -1.25
C PRO A 213 20.13 13.06 -1.42
N PHE A 214 20.10 14.39 -1.36
CA PHE A 214 18.93 15.17 -1.73
C PHE A 214 18.59 14.93 -3.22
N LEU A 215 17.34 14.60 -3.52
CA LEU A 215 16.87 14.54 -4.91
C LEU A 215 16.73 15.96 -5.47
N ARG A 216 17.14 16.13 -6.72
CA ARG A 216 16.93 17.38 -7.48
C ARG A 216 15.91 17.13 -8.57
N ASP A 217 15.32 18.21 -9.09
CA ASP A 217 14.39 18.15 -10.23
C ASP A 217 14.99 17.45 -11.44
N ARG A 218 16.31 17.61 -11.66
CA ARG A 218 17.01 16.87 -12.70
C ARG A 218 16.93 15.36 -12.50
N ASP A 219 17.12 14.88 -11.28
CA ASP A 219 17.11 13.45 -10.98
C ASP A 219 15.70 12.85 -11.20
N LEU A 220 14.64 13.63 -10.90
CA LEU A 220 13.24 13.26 -11.19
C LEU A 220 12.96 13.19 -12.70
N LYS A 221 13.43 14.21 -13.45
CA LYS A 221 13.28 14.25 -14.92
C LYS A 221 14.06 13.13 -15.60
N ASP A 222 15.28 12.85 -15.13
CA ASP A 222 16.12 11.75 -15.62
C ASP A 222 15.44 10.40 -15.35
N ALA A 223 14.79 10.23 -14.18
CA ALA A 223 14.02 9.02 -13.88
C ALA A 223 12.81 8.83 -14.82
N LEU A 224 12.04 9.89 -15.09
CA LEU A 224 10.94 9.87 -16.05
C LEU A 224 11.42 9.55 -17.47
N ALA A 225 12.55 10.14 -17.90
CA ALA A 225 13.13 9.88 -19.21
C ALA A 225 13.54 8.41 -19.37
N LYS A 226 14.17 7.81 -18.34
CA LYS A 226 14.57 6.40 -18.34
C LYS A 226 13.41 5.44 -18.53
N VAL A 227 12.24 5.75 -17.97
CA VAL A 227 11.03 4.92 -18.10
C VAL A 227 10.15 5.32 -19.29
N GLU A 228 10.69 6.08 -20.24
CA GLU A 228 10.01 6.57 -21.45
C GLU A 228 8.77 7.45 -21.16
N LEU A 229 8.76 8.17 -20.03
CA LEU A 229 7.72 9.13 -19.65
C LEU A 229 8.18 10.59 -19.80
N GLY A 230 9.24 10.84 -20.58
CA GLY A 230 9.76 12.19 -20.80
C GLY A 230 8.73 13.15 -21.41
N TYR A 231 7.85 12.66 -22.29
CA TYR A 231 6.79 13.47 -22.93
C TYR A 231 5.77 14.04 -21.92
N LEU A 232 5.62 13.43 -20.73
CA LEU A 232 4.77 14.01 -19.69
C LEU A 232 5.26 15.39 -19.27
N LEU A 233 6.57 15.66 -19.36
CA LEU A 233 7.16 16.95 -19.02
C LEU A 233 6.89 18.04 -20.06
N GLU A 234 6.50 17.67 -21.28
CA GLU A 234 6.07 18.60 -22.33
C GLU A 234 4.63 19.07 -22.09
N ARG A 235 3.80 18.22 -21.47
CA ARG A 235 2.38 18.48 -21.20
C ARG A 235 2.14 19.03 -19.79
N TYR A 236 2.94 18.59 -18.81
CA TYR A 236 2.78 18.89 -17.40
C TYR A 236 4.14 19.24 -16.79
N ASN A 237 4.19 20.28 -15.95
CA ASN A 237 5.37 20.50 -15.13
C ASN A 237 5.38 19.53 -13.93
N LEU A 238 6.53 19.40 -13.24
CA LEU A 238 6.66 18.51 -12.08
C LEU A 238 5.63 18.81 -10.98
N ASP A 239 5.23 20.07 -10.84
CA ASP A 239 4.33 20.55 -9.80
C ASP A 239 2.84 20.56 -10.23
N SER A 240 2.54 20.05 -11.43
CA SER A 240 1.19 20.03 -12.00
C SER A 240 0.32 19.06 -11.23
N LYS A 241 -0.85 19.53 -10.78
CA LYS A 241 -1.82 18.71 -10.06
C LYS A 241 -2.97 18.39 -10.99
N VAL A 242 -3.05 17.13 -11.42
CA VAL A 242 -4.14 16.61 -12.26
C VAL A 242 -4.63 15.29 -11.67
N ASN A 243 -5.78 14.81 -12.14
CA ASN A 243 -6.24 13.48 -11.80
C ASN A 243 -5.40 12.44 -12.55
N TRP A 244 -4.26 12.05 -11.97
CA TRP A 244 -3.33 11.10 -12.57
C TRP A 244 -3.95 9.71 -12.79
N GLU A 245 -4.98 9.35 -12.01
CA GLU A 245 -5.69 8.08 -12.16
C GLU A 245 -6.46 8.02 -13.49
N GLU A 246 -7.03 9.14 -13.92
CA GLU A 246 -7.75 9.25 -15.20
C GLU A 246 -6.82 9.63 -16.36
N THR A 247 -5.75 10.37 -16.07
CA THR A 247 -4.83 10.90 -17.09
C THR A 247 -3.88 9.84 -17.63
N LEU A 248 -3.38 8.95 -16.76
CA LEU A 248 -2.40 7.94 -17.13
C LEU A 248 -3.08 6.62 -17.52
N SER A 249 -2.59 6.00 -18.59
CA SER A 249 -2.89 4.61 -18.94
C SER A 249 -2.29 3.63 -17.91
N GLY A 250 -2.78 2.38 -17.89
CA GLY A 250 -2.26 1.35 -16.97
C GLY A 250 -0.75 1.12 -17.08
N GLY A 251 -0.21 1.12 -18.30
CA GLY A 251 1.23 0.98 -18.53
C GLY A 251 2.04 2.21 -18.07
N GLU A 252 1.51 3.42 -18.26
CA GLU A 252 2.14 4.65 -17.76
C GLU A 252 2.14 4.69 -16.23
N LYS A 253 1.06 4.25 -15.56
CA LYS A 253 1.00 4.12 -14.09
C LYS A 253 2.12 3.21 -13.56
N GLN A 254 2.32 2.06 -14.21
CA GLN A 254 3.40 1.13 -13.87
C GLN A 254 4.79 1.73 -14.12
N ARG A 255 4.98 2.47 -15.22
CA ARG A 255 6.23 3.20 -15.50
C ARG A 255 6.50 4.31 -14.48
N VAL A 256 5.48 5.05 -14.03
CA VAL A 256 5.62 6.03 -12.93
C VAL A 256 6.06 5.34 -11.64
N ALA A 257 5.50 4.17 -11.33
CA ALA A 257 5.91 3.38 -10.17
C ALA A 257 7.38 2.91 -10.27
N MET A 258 7.84 2.56 -11.47
CA MET A 258 9.24 2.24 -11.72
C MET A 258 10.14 3.48 -11.57
N ALA A 259 9.74 4.64 -12.10
CA ALA A 259 10.49 5.89 -11.92
C ALA A 259 10.62 6.26 -10.44
N ARG A 260 9.54 6.09 -9.66
CA ARG A 260 9.52 6.24 -8.20
C ARG A 260 10.56 5.33 -7.54
N LEU A 261 10.61 4.04 -7.89
CA LEU A 261 11.62 3.11 -7.39
C LEU A 261 13.05 3.58 -7.69
N LEU A 262 13.30 4.06 -8.92
CA LEU A 262 14.62 4.58 -9.34
C LEU A 262 15.02 5.88 -8.61
N CYS A 263 14.04 6.69 -8.19
CA CYS A 263 14.29 7.87 -7.38
C CYS A 263 14.77 7.50 -5.98
N HIS A 264 14.15 6.48 -5.36
CA HIS A 264 14.48 6.05 -4.00
C HIS A 264 15.75 5.20 -3.90
N LYS A 265 16.19 4.55 -4.98
CA LYS A 265 17.41 3.72 -5.04
C LYS A 265 17.54 2.75 -3.85
N PRO A 266 16.52 1.91 -3.61
CA PRO A 266 16.56 0.96 -2.49
C PRO A 266 17.67 -0.08 -2.72
N LYS A 267 18.10 -0.75 -1.64
CA LYS A 267 19.01 -1.90 -1.76
C LYS A 267 18.27 -3.11 -2.33
N TYR A 268 16.99 -3.26 -1.96
CA TYR A 268 16.13 -4.35 -2.39
C TYR A 268 14.82 -3.85 -2.99
N ALA A 269 14.34 -4.50 -4.04
CA ALA A 269 13.02 -4.27 -4.60
C ALA A 269 12.19 -5.56 -4.64
N VAL A 270 10.90 -5.46 -4.31
CA VAL A 270 9.94 -6.56 -4.45
C VAL A 270 8.84 -6.11 -5.40
N LEU A 271 8.67 -6.83 -6.50
CA LEU A 271 7.90 -6.42 -7.67
C LEU A 271 6.77 -7.46 -7.92
N ASP A 272 5.52 -7.08 -7.65
CA ASP A 272 4.34 -7.94 -7.86
C ASP A 272 3.69 -7.60 -9.19
N GLU A 273 4.07 -8.28 -10.29
CA GLU A 273 3.49 -8.09 -11.63
C GLU A 273 3.43 -6.61 -12.09
N CYS A 274 4.42 -5.82 -11.67
CA CYS A 274 4.42 -4.37 -11.85
C CYS A 274 4.70 -3.89 -13.29
N THR A 275 4.79 -4.82 -14.25
CA THR A 275 5.03 -4.58 -15.69
C THR A 275 3.95 -5.21 -16.58
N SER A 276 2.91 -5.80 -15.99
CA SER A 276 1.84 -6.53 -16.67
C SER A 276 1.06 -5.71 -17.72
N ALA A 277 0.98 -4.39 -17.56
CA ALA A 277 0.29 -3.47 -18.47
C ALA A 277 1.24 -2.74 -19.44
N VAL A 278 2.55 -3.00 -19.36
CA VAL A 278 3.57 -2.45 -20.27
C VAL A 278 3.76 -3.38 -21.46
N SER A 279 4.15 -2.87 -22.64
CA SER A 279 4.55 -3.70 -23.79
C SER A 279 5.74 -4.61 -23.45
N ALA A 280 5.93 -5.69 -24.22
CA ALA A 280 7.04 -6.63 -24.00
C ALA A 280 8.41 -5.94 -24.07
N ASP A 281 8.65 -5.16 -25.13
CA ASP A 281 9.90 -4.39 -25.28
C ASP A 281 10.11 -3.39 -24.14
N GLY A 282 9.03 -2.73 -23.71
CA GLY A 282 9.08 -1.78 -22.61
C GLY A 282 9.44 -2.46 -21.30
N GLU A 283 8.84 -3.61 -21.00
CA GLU A 283 9.15 -4.41 -19.82
C GLU A 283 10.62 -4.84 -19.81
N GLU A 284 11.15 -5.34 -20.92
CA GLU A 284 12.56 -5.70 -21.02
C GLU A 284 13.49 -4.53 -20.70
N LYS A 285 13.19 -3.33 -21.21
CA LYS A 285 13.95 -2.11 -20.89
C LYS A 285 13.88 -1.78 -19.40
N LEU A 286 12.70 -1.87 -18.77
CA LEU A 286 12.56 -1.59 -17.33
C LEU A 286 13.39 -2.55 -16.48
N TYR A 287 13.41 -3.84 -16.83
CA TYR A 287 14.26 -4.82 -16.14
C TYR A 287 15.75 -4.61 -16.39
N GLN A 288 16.16 -4.22 -17.61
CA GLN A 288 17.54 -3.83 -17.87
C GLN A 288 17.96 -2.64 -16.98
N ILE A 289 17.11 -1.62 -16.87
CA ILE A 289 17.37 -0.47 -15.99
C ILE A 289 17.51 -0.89 -14.52
N LEU A 290 16.70 -1.86 -14.06
CA LEU A 290 16.82 -2.42 -12.71
C LEU A 290 18.18 -3.10 -12.50
N VAL A 291 18.61 -3.95 -13.43
CA VAL A 291 19.91 -4.63 -13.37
C VAL A 291 21.05 -3.61 -13.35
N ASP A 292 21.01 -2.61 -14.24
CA ASP A 292 22.03 -1.57 -14.35
C ASP A 292 22.10 -0.68 -13.10
N SER A 293 20.97 -0.49 -12.41
CA SER A 293 20.91 0.26 -11.16
C SER A 293 21.55 -0.45 -9.97
N GLY A 294 21.83 -1.76 -10.09
CA GLY A 294 22.47 -2.56 -9.05
C GLY A 294 21.57 -2.91 -7.86
N ILE A 295 20.25 -2.72 -8.00
CA ILE A 295 19.25 -3.10 -7.02
C ILE A 295 19.11 -4.63 -7.04
N SER A 296 19.11 -5.28 -5.87
CA SER A 296 18.74 -6.70 -5.78
C SER A 296 17.22 -6.82 -5.76
N PHE A 297 16.61 -7.71 -6.54
CA PHE A 297 15.15 -7.73 -6.66
C PHE A 297 14.51 -9.11 -6.71
N LEU A 298 13.31 -9.19 -6.14
CA LEU A 298 12.40 -10.31 -6.25
C LEU A 298 11.24 -9.86 -7.13
N SER A 299 10.93 -10.57 -8.21
CA SER A 299 9.81 -10.18 -9.07
C SER A 299 8.90 -11.34 -9.45
N ILE A 300 7.61 -11.06 -9.60
CA ILE A 300 6.65 -11.92 -10.26
C ILE A 300 6.41 -11.35 -11.65
N ALA A 301 6.65 -12.16 -12.67
CA ALA A 301 6.35 -11.82 -14.05
C ALA A 301 5.97 -13.08 -14.83
N HIS A 302 5.12 -12.91 -15.84
CA HIS A 302 4.59 -14.02 -16.65
C HIS A 302 5.30 -14.19 -17.99
N ARG A 303 5.93 -13.13 -18.49
CA ARG A 303 6.53 -13.14 -19.82
C ARG A 303 7.92 -13.79 -19.79
N PRO A 304 8.21 -14.74 -20.70
CA PRO A 304 9.50 -15.43 -20.73
C PRO A 304 10.71 -14.50 -20.90
N GLY A 305 10.53 -13.38 -21.61
CA GLY A 305 11.62 -12.43 -21.94
C GLY A 305 12.34 -11.85 -20.72
N VAL A 306 11.69 -11.81 -19.55
CA VAL A 306 12.31 -11.25 -18.35
C VAL A 306 13.24 -12.22 -17.62
N ARG A 307 13.21 -13.52 -17.94
CA ARG A 307 14.04 -14.54 -17.25
C ARG A 307 15.53 -14.23 -17.32
N LYS A 308 16.00 -13.65 -18.43
CA LYS A 308 17.41 -13.29 -18.64
C LYS A 308 17.94 -12.21 -17.69
N TYR A 309 17.04 -11.45 -17.05
CA TYR A 309 17.40 -10.42 -16.05
C TYR A 309 17.43 -10.95 -14.62
N HIS A 310 17.13 -12.24 -14.42
CA HIS A 310 17.10 -12.86 -13.11
C HIS A 310 18.23 -13.88 -13.01
N ALA A 311 18.96 -13.85 -11.89
CA ALA A 311 20.00 -14.82 -11.60
C ALA A 311 19.41 -16.19 -11.26
N ARG A 312 18.28 -16.22 -10.55
CA ARG A 312 17.61 -17.46 -10.11
C ARG A 312 16.11 -17.39 -10.37
N ARG A 313 15.47 -18.55 -10.34
CA ARG A 313 14.02 -18.70 -10.50
C ARG A 313 13.47 -19.56 -9.38
N LEU A 314 12.40 -19.10 -8.75
CA LEU A 314 11.62 -19.84 -7.79
C LEU A 314 10.34 -20.32 -8.48
N ASP A 315 10.29 -21.62 -8.77
CA ASP A 315 9.16 -22.26 -9.41
C ASP A 315 8.20 -22.86 -8.38
N PHE A 316 6.91 -22.57 -8.55
CA PHE A 316 5.84 -23.30 -7.89
C PHE A 316 5.25 -24.36 -8.80
N ASP A 317 5.30 -25.61 -8.37
CA ASP A 317 4.85 -26.77 -9.15
C ASP A 317 3.34 -27.09 -8.98
N GLY A 318 2.63 -26.38 -8.08
CA GLY A 318 1.21 -26.64 -7.82
C GLY A 318 0.94 -27.77 -6.83
N SER A 319 1.98 -28.46 -6.35
CA SER A 319 1.87 -29.62 -5.48
C SER A 319 1.97 -29.23 -4.01
N LEU A 320 1.08 -29.78 -3.18
CA LEU A 320 1.18 -29.68 -1.71
C LEU A 320 2.09 -30.78 -1.09
N LYS A 321 2.72 -31.64 -1.92
CA LYS A 321 3.73 -32.60 -1.45
C LYS A 321 5.08 -31.87 -1.31
N GLY A 322 5.59 -31.78 -0.08
CA GLY A 322 6.82 -31.01 0.22
C GLY A 322 6.52 -29.52 0.39
N SER A 323 7.44 -28.65 -0.07
CA SER A 323 7.22 -27.20 -0.08
C SER A 323 6.30 -26.74 -1.23
N GLY A 324 6.28 -27.48 -2.34
CA GLY A 324 5.67 -27.06 -3.61
C GLY A 324 6.46 -25.98 -4.36
N TRP A 325 7.56 -25.51 -3.77
CA TRP A 325 8.42 -24.45 -4.27
C TRP A 325 9.84 -24.98 -4.43
N SER A 326 10.42 -24.83 -5.62
CA SER A 326 11.80 -25.22 -5.92
C SER A 326 12.59 -24.04 -6.46
N MET A 327 13.83 -23.89 -5.99
CA MET A 327 14.77 -22.92 -6.54
C MET A 327 15.52 -23.56 -7.69
N VAL A 328 15.54 -22.88 -8.82
CA VAL A 328 16.25 -23.24 -10.05
C VAL A 328 17.24 -22.12 -10.33
N GLU A 329 18.51 -22.48 -10.53
CA GLU A 329 19.56 -21.53 -10.95
C GLU A 329 19.39 -21.11 -12.42
#